data_AF-A0A9D8AZ24-F1
#
_entry.id   AF-A0A9D8AZ24-F1
#
_cell.length_a   1.000
_cell.length_b   1.000
_cell.length_c   1.000
_cell.angle_alpha   90.00
_cell.angle_beta   90.00
_cell.angle_gamma   90.00
#
_symmetry.space_group_name_H-M   'P 1'
#
loop_
_entity.id
_entity.type
_entity.pdbx_description
1 polymer ?
#
loop_
_entity_poly.entity_id
_entity_poly.type
_entity_poly.pdbx_seq_one_letter_code
_entity_poly.pdbx_strand_id
1 'polypeptide(L)'
;MDGKAPTMPFTKIEKLPEGYTWNDISYVIGGYAWKYRLMDKRGFIITDKPGATISDTNYLNQWNFANAAAGKDAAWSKYNSGVKDFKYNCGPCHMTGYKATGSQNNLPGIVGTWAEDGIKCEECHGPGSLHVANPYNVDLKVTRDSELCGKCHRRGDVTKIEARTGPFVDHREQYDELYQSKHLALKCVDCHNPHLGVVQLRQANKQTTRTTCDTCHFKEARQQASAAHTAVKVQCIDCHMPRLIGSSASVDAAKFAGDIRSHVFAIDPEATAQFTADGKFLISQVGLDWACKSCHIQGGKASVKTDAELKARAKNYHAPK
;
A
#
# COMPACT_ATOMS: atom_id res chain seq x y z
N MET A 1 20.94 11.70 11.57
CA MET A 1 21.18 12.08 10.16
C MET A 1 22.29 13.11 10.17
N ASP A 2 23.52 12.72 9.83
CA ASP A 2 24.73 13.58 9.91
C ASP A 2 24.78 14.60 8.76
N GLY A 3 23.71 15.38 8.60
CA GLY A 3 23.58 16.39 7.55
C GLY A 3 23.47 15.83 6.14
N LYS A 4 23.17 14.53 5.97
CA LYS A 4 23.09 13.86 4.67
C LYS A 4 21.79 13.08 4.49
N ALA A 5 21.34 12.99 3.24
CA ALA A 5 20.24 12.11 2.85
C ALA A 5 20.57 10.65 3.19
N PRO A 6 19.60 9.87 3.70
CA PRO A 6 19.81 8.45 3.89
C PRO A 6 19.93 7.73 2.55
N THR A 7 20.73 6.66 2.52
CA THR A 7 20.77 5.76 1.36
C THR A 7 19.54 4.86 1.41
N MET A 8 18.74 4.89 0.35
CA MET A 8 17.57 4.03 0.21
C MET A 8 17.84 2.95 -0.84
N PRO A 9 17.30 1.73 -0.67
CA PRO A 9 17.60 0.62 -1.56
C PRO A 9 17.07 0.79 -2.99
N PHE A 10 15.97 1.54 -3.16
CA PHE A 10 15.24 1.57 -4.44
C PHE A 10 14.83 2.96 -4.94
N THR A 11 14.96 3.97 -4.09
CA THR A 11 14.53 5.34 -4.36
C THR A 11 15.66 6.28 -3.99
N LYS A 12 15.50 7.55 -4.37
CA LYS A 12 16.39 8.61 -3.90
C LYS A 12 15.56 9.65 -3.16
N ILE A 13 16.08 10.08 -2.02
CA ILE A 13 15.46 11.11 -1.18
C ILE A 13 16.32 12.34 -1.32
N GLU A 14 16.02 13.17 -2.32
CA GLU A 14 16.84 14.32 -2.70
C GLU A 14 16.11 15.65 -2.49
N LYS A 15 14.76 15.61 -2.45
CA LYS A 15 13.93 16.82 -2.31
C LYS A 15 13.64 17.07 -0.83
N LEU A 16 13.86 18.30 -0.39
CA LEU A 16 13.49 18.79 0.93
C LEU A 16 12.36 19.81 0.81
N PRO A 17 11.43 19.86 1.78
CA PRO A 17 10.46 20.94 1.89
C PRO A 17 11.16 22.31 1.92
N GLU A 18 10.50 23.33 1.39
CA GLU A 18 11.08 24.68 1.26
C GLU A 18 11.61 25.20 2.61
N GLY A 19 12.86 25.66 2.62
CA GLY A 19 13.52 26.23 3.80
C GLY A 19 14.31 25.24 4.65
N TYR A 20 14.17 23.93 4.44
CA TYR A 20 14.92 22.92 5.20
C TYR A 20 16.18 22.46 4.48
N THR A 21 17.20 22.15 5.28
CA THR A 21 18.41 21.44 4.87
C THR A 21 18.48 20.09 5.59
N TRP A 22 19.37 19.21 5.16
CA TRP A 22 19.60 17.94 5.87
C TRP A 22 20.12 18.12 7.31
N ASN A 23 20.68 19.28 7.64
CA ASN A 23 21.08 19.62 9.01
C ASN A 23 19.87 19.87 9.93
N ASP A 24 18.68 20.06 9.37
CA ASP A 24 17.45 20.30 10.12
C ASP A 24 16.64 19.01 10.34
N ILE A 25 17.05 17.91 9.71
CA ILE A 25 16.28 16.66 9.69
C ILE A 25 16.77 15.68 10.76
N SER A 26 15.85 15.11 11.52
CA SER A 26 16.13 13.97 12.43
C SER A 26 15.88 12.62 11.77
N TYR A 27 14.77 12.50 11.03
CA TYR A 27 14.26 11.24 10.50
C TYR A 27 13.55 11.42 9.15
N VAL A 28 13.54 10.34 8.37
CA VAL A 28 12.74 10.18 7.16
C VAL A 28 11.61 9.21 7.45
N ILE A 29 10.38 9.60 7.13
CA ILE A 29 9.20 8.75 7.24
C ILE A 29 8.83 8.24 5.86
N GLY A 30 8.94 6.94 5.66
CA GLY A 30 8.66 6.29 4.37
C GLY A 30 9.86 6.34 3.42
N GLY A 31 9.63 6.73 2.17
CA GLY A 31 10.66 6.87 1.16
C GLY A 31 10.98 5.60 0.39
N TYR A 32 10.49 4.44 0.82
CA TYR A 32 10.79 3.17 0.17
C TYR A 32 10.16 3.00 -1.23
N ALA A 33 8.95 3.52 -1.46
CA ALA A 33 8.24 3.26 -2.73
C ALA A 33 7.25 4.35 -3.17
N TRP A 34 6.38 4.84 -2.27
CA TRP A 34 5.26 5.72 -2.66
C TRP A 34 5.51 7.20 -2.39
N LYS A 35 6.03 7.51 -1.21
CA LYS A 35 6.21 8.87 -0.73
C LYS A 35 7.13 8.92 0.47
N TYR A 36 7.65 10.10 0.78
CA TYR A 36 8.29 10.37 2.06
C TYR A 36 7.86 11.71 2.66
N ARG A 37 8.08 11.79 3.97
CA ARG A 37 7.97 12.99 4.79
C ARG A 37 9.19 13.07 5.69
N LEU A 38 9.40 14.23 6.28
CA LEU A 38 10.58 14.49 7.09
C LEU A 38 10.17 15.00 8.47
N MET A 39 11.05 14.75 9.44
CA MET A 39 10.92 15.27 10.79
C MET A 39 12.02 16.28 11.09
N ASP A 40 11.67 17.32 11.84
CA ASP A 40 12.61 18.30 12.36
C ASP A 40 13.53 17.70 13.44
N LYS A 41 14.51 18.46 13.93
CA LYS A 41 15.41 18.03 15.02
C LYS A 41 14.73 17.75 16.37
N ARG A 42 13.48 18.17 16.55
CA ARG A 42 12.67 17.90 17.75
C ARG A 42 11.77 16.67 17.57
N GLY A 43 11.81 16.03 16.39
CA GLY A 43 11.06 14.83 16.05
C GLY A 43 9.62 15.10 15.58
N PHE A 44 9.23 16.35 15.38
CA PHE A 44 7.92 16.68 14.82
C PHE A 44 7.95 16.49 13.31
N ILE A 45 6.83 16.03 12.74
CA ILE A 45 6.66 16.01 11.29
C ILE A 45 6.65 17.44 10.80
N ILE A 46 7.47 17.73 9.80
CA ILE A 46 7.56 19.06 9.18
C ILE A 46 6.24 19.35 8.48
N THR A 47 5.55 20.41 8.90
CA THR A 47 4.25 20.86 8.39
C THR A 47 4.26 22.32 7.94
N ASP A 48 5.36 23.04 8.19
CA ASP A 48 5.51 24.45 7.84
C ASP A 48 6.98 24.82 7.64
N LYS A 49 7.22 26.04 7.13
CA LYS A 49 8.56 26.63 7.00
C LYS A 49 9.26 26.71 8.36
N PRO A 50 10.60 26.59 8.39
CA PRO A 50 11.34 26.73 9.63
C PRO A 50 11.06 28.08 10.29
N GLY A 51 10.71 28.07 11.58
CA GLY A 51 10.47 29.30 12.35
C GLY A 51 9.20 30.07 11.98
N ALA A 52 8.26 29.47 11.25
CA ALA A 52 6.99 30.11 10.89
C ALA A 52 6.24 30.62 12.14
N THR A 53 5.94 31.93 12.16
CA THR A 53 5.11 32.56 13.20
C THR A 53 3.64 32.64 12.80
N ILE A 54 3.36 32.59 11.49
CA ILE A 54 2.03 32.49 10.90
C ILE A 54 2.00 31.20 10.08
N SER A 55 1.04 30.32 10.37
CA SER A 55 0.96 29.01 9.74
C SER A 55 0.60 29.08 8.24
N ASP A 56 1.33 28.36 7.39
CA ASP A 56 1.02 28.18 5.98
C ASP A 56 0.28 26.84 5.73
N THR A 57 -1.05 26.92 5.59
CA THR A 57 -1.91 25.76 5.29
C THR A 57 -1.76 25.24 3.85
N ASN A 58 -0.95 25.91 3.02
CA ASN A 58 -0.60 25.49 1.67
C ASN A 58 0.83 24.94 1.56
N TYR A 59 1.58 24.89 2.66
CA TYR A 59 2.95 24.41 2.66
C TYR A 59 3.07 22.97 2.11
N LEU A 60 4.02 22.77 1.20
CA LEU A 60 4.25 21.50 0.53
C LEU A 60 5.34 20.71 1.26
N ASN A 61 4.94 19.65 1.96
CA ASN A 61 5.79 18.93 2.91
C ASN A 61 5.87 17.41 2.70
N GLN A 62 5.15 16.88 1.72
CA GLN A 62 5.20 15.46 1.36
C GLN A 62 5.65 15.32 -0.09
N TRP A 63 6.72 14.58 -0.33
CA TRP A 63 7.13 14.21 -1.67
C TRP A 63 6.52 12.87 -2.05
N ASN A 64 5.79 12.82 -3.16
CA ASN A 64 5.27 11.59 -3.73
C ASN A 64 6.12 11.20 -4.94
N PHE A 65 6.50 9.92 -5.03
CA PHE A 65 7.17 9.40 -6.22
C PHE A 65 6.19 9.28 -7.38
N ALA A 66 6.74 9.20 -8.59
CA ALA A 66 5.96 8.97 -9.80
C ALA A 66 5.23 7.62 -9.71
N ASN A 67 3.98 7.60 -10.17
CA ASN A 67 3.19 6.38 -10.30
C ASN A 67 2.84 6.16 -11.77
N ALA A 68 3.63 5.32 -12.43
CA ALA A 68 3.40 4.96 -13.83
C ALA A 68 2.06 4.24 -14.07
N ALA A 69 1.52 3.53 -13.07
CA ALA A 69 0.22 2.87 -13.20
C ALA A 69 -0.93 3.88 -13.24
N ALA A 70 -0.80 5.00 -12.54
CA ALA A 70 -1.75 6.11 -12.58
C ALA A 70 -1.41 7.18 -13.64
N GLY A 71 -0.24 7.09 -14.28
CA GLY A 71 0.28 8.13 -15.17
C GLY A 71 0.47 9.47 -14.44
N LYS A 72 1.00 9.43 -13.22
CA LYS A 72 1.30 10.61 -12.39
C LYS A 72 2.80 10.77 -12.23
N ASP A 73 3.30 11.97 -12.48
CA ASP A 73 4.69 12.33 -12.21
C ASP A 73 4.95 12.52 -10.72
N ALA A 74 6.23 12.52 -10.34
CA ALA A 74 6.62 12.80 -8.97
C ALA A 74 6.29 14.26 -8.63
N ALA A 75 5.67 14.47 -7.47
CA ALA A 75 5.17 15.79 -7.11
C ALA A 75 5.10 15.98 -5.59
N TRP A 76 5.22 17.24 -5.21
CA TRP A 76 4.91 17.70 -3.87
C TRP A 76 3.40 17.66 -3.59
N SER A 77 3.03 17.35 -2.37
CA SER A 77 1.67 17.47 -1.85
C SER A 77 1.66 17.98 -0.42
N LYS A 78 0.48 18.39 0.03
CA LYS A 78 0.21 18.81 1.41
C LYS A 78 -0.03 17.61 2.32
N TYR A 79 0.38 17.73 3.57
CA TYR A 79 0.10 16.76 4.62
C TYR A 79 0.07 17.44 5.99
N ASN A 80 -1.13 17.72 6.51
CA ASN A 80 -1.30 18.48 7.77
C ASN A 80 -0.53 19.83 7.78
N SER A 81 -0.46 20.49 6.62
CA SER A 81 0.28 21.75 6.46
C SER A 81 -0.26 22.82 7.42
N GLY A 82 0.66 23.58 8.03
CA GLY A 82 0.34 24.62 9.02
C GLY A 82 0.02 24.11 10.43
N VAL A 83 -0.05 22.79 10.65
CA VAL A 83 -0.30 22.22 11.99
C VAL A 83 0.98 22.27 12.82
N LYS A 84 1.03 23.18 13.79
CA LYS A 84 2.17 23.34 14.70
C LYS A 84 2.44 22.08 15.51
N ASP A 85 3.73 21.75 15.68
CA ASP A 85 4.20 20.65 16.52
C ASP A 85 3.46 19.32 16.21
N PHE A 86 3.28 19.00 14.93
CA PHE A 86 2.56 17.79 14.52
C PHE A 86 3.35 16.53 14.86
N LYS A 87 2.87 15.79 15.87
CA LYS A 87 3.56 14.63 16.41
C LYS A 87 3.52 13.43 15.48
N TYR A 88 4.59 12.66 15.50
CA TYR A 88 4.65 11.35 14.87
C TYR A 88 4.09 10.27 15.78
N ASN A 89 3.08 9.58 15.27
CA ASN A 89 2.40 8.47 15.95
C ASN A 89 2.32 7.23 15.05
N CYS A 90 3.18 7.13 14.02
CA CYS A 90 3.13 6.00 13.08
C CYS A 90 3.94 4.78 13.58
N GLY A 91 4.60 4.91 14.73
CA GLY A 91 5.43 3.88 15.37
C GLY A 91 4.77 2.49 15.48
N PRO A 92 3.50 2.35 15.92
CA PRO A 92 2.85 1.05 16.11
C PRO A 92 2.88 0.12 14.89
N CYS A 93 2.91 0.68 13.67
CA CYS A 93 2.91 -0.11 12.43
C CYS A 93 4.22 -0.04 11.64
N HIS A 94 5.16 0.82 12.05
CA HIS A 94 6.35 1.13 11.26
C HIS A 94 7.67 0.88 11.99
N MET A 95 7.64 0.46 13.25
CA MET A 95 8.82 0.25 14.09
C MET A 95 8.76 -1.11 14.78
N THR A 96 9.91 -1.65 15.17
CA THR A 96 9.99 -2.96 15.83
C THR A 96 10.07 -2.82 17.34
N GLY A 97 9.25 -3.58 18.05
CA GLY A 97 9.23 -3.55 19.52
C GLY A 97 8.69 -2.23 20.07
N TYR A 98 7.73 -1.63 19.37
CA TYR A 98 7.13 -0.35 19.73
C TYR A 98 6.47 -0.39 21.12
N LYS A 99 6.67 0.67 21.89
CA LYS A 99 5.99 0.94 23.17
C LYS A 99 5.35 2.32 23.11
N ALA A 100 4.09 2.43 23.51
CA ALA A 100 3.34 3.68 23.46
C ALA A 100 3.84 4.77 24.44
N THR A 101 4.71 4.39 25.38
CA THR A 101 5.26 5.28 26.41
C THR A 101 6.61 5.87 26.01
N GLY A 102 6.85 7.10 26.45
CA GLY A 102 8.11 7.83 26.22
C GLY A 102 8.18 8.49 24.86
N SER A 103 9.40 8.89 24.49
CA SER A 103 9.73 9.55 23.24
C SER A 103 11.09 9.05 22.75
N GLN A 104 11.13 8.47 21.56
CA GLN A 104 12.38 7.96 20.97
C GLN A 104 13.46 9.05 20.97
N ASN A 105 14.66 8.70 21.46
CA ASN A 105 15.81 9.61 21.56
C ASN A 105 15.51 10.92 22.32
N ASN A 106 14.54 10.90 23.24
CA ASN A 106 14.07 12.08 23.97
C ASN A 106 13.52 13.20 23.06
N LEU A 107 13.04 12.85 21.87
CA LEU A 107 12.49 13.81 20.91
C LEU A 107 10.98 14.02 21.16
N PRO A 108 10.54 15.20 21.62
CA PRO A 108 9.15 15.42 22.07
C PRO A 108 8.10 15.29 20.95
N GLY A 109 8.52 15.39 19.69
CA GLY A 109 7.64 15.17 18.55
C GLY A 109 7.35 13.71 18.24
N ILE A 110 8.02 12.76 18.89
CA ILE A 110 7.81 11.33 18.69
C ILE A 110 6.97 10.76 19.83
N VAL A 111 5.86 10.11 19.47
CA VAL A 111 5.01 9.35 20.40
C VAL A 111 5.57 7.93 20.49
N GLY A 112 5.97 7.54 21.70
CA GLY A 112 6.46 6.20 22.00
C GLY A 112 7.95 6.01 21.76
N THR A 113 8.40 4.78 21.98
CA THR A 113 9.78 4.30 21.83
C THR A 113 9.79 2.97 21.09
N TRP A 114 10.92 2.57 20.54
CA TRP A 114 11.08 1.28 19.85
C TRP A 114 12.51 0.75 19.98
N ALA A 115 12.68 -0.54 19.68
CA ALA A 115 13.99 -1.19 19.72
C ALA A 115 14.78 -0.97 18.42
N GLU A 116 14.09 -1.03 17.27
CA GLU A 116 14.72 -0.86 15.96
C GLU A 116 13.85 -0.04 15.00
N ASP A 117 14.51 0.77 14.17
CA ASP A 117 13.87 1.53 13.10
C ASP A 117 13.34 0.60 12.00
N GLY A 118 12.07 0.72 11.63
CA GLY A 118 11.45 -0.14 10.64
C GLY A 118 10.94 -1.47 11.21
N ILE A 119 10.25 -2.24 10.38
CA ILE A 119 9.82 -3.61 10.71
C ILE A 119 10.98 -4.58 10.47
N LYS A 120 11.43 -5.23 11.54
CA LYS A 120 12.57 -6.15 11.61
C LYS A 120 12.12 -7.52 12.12
N CYS A 121 13.07 -8.43 12.27
CA CYS A 121 12.85 -9.83 12.59
C CYS A 121 11.92 -10.00 13.81
N GLU A 122 12.19 -9.25 14.87
CA GLU A 122 11.53 -9.44 16.17
C GLU A 122 10.08 -8.93 16.21
N GLU A 123 9.64 -8.13 15.24
CA GLU A 123 8.24 -7.69 15.18
C GLU A 123 7.30 -8.87 14.85
N CYS A 124 7.81 -9.82 14.05
CA CYS A 124 7.11 -11.03 13.65
C CYS A 124 7.51 -12.24 14.49
N HIS A 125 8.80 -12.39 14.78
CA HIS A 125 9.36 -13.56 15.46
C HIS A 125 9.49 -13.38 16.98
N GLY A 126 9.19 -12.20 17.52
CA GLY A 126 9.44 -11.86 18.92
C GLY A 126 10.93 -11.74 19.26
N PRO A 127 11.27 -11.46 20.53
CA PRO A 127 12.66 -11.30 20.96
C PRO A 127 13.50 -12.55 20.67
N GLY A 128 14.60 -12.38 19.94
CA GLY A 128 15.45 -13.45 19.43
C GLY A 128 16.73 -13.66 20.21
N SER A 129 16.92 -13.01 21.37
CA SER A 129 18.19 -13.04 22.11
C SER A 129 18.67 -14.46 22.46
N LEU A 130 17.75 -15.36 22.83
CA LEU A 130 18.07 -16.77 23.11
C LEU A 130 18.44 -17.55 21.84
N HIS A 131 17.77 -17.26 20.72
CA HIS A 131 18.11 -17.83 19.42
C HIS A 131 19.52 -17.41 18.98
N VAL A 132 19.87 -16.13 19.13
CA VAL A 132 21.23 -15.63 18.80
C VAL A 132 22.30 -16.32 19.66
N ALA A 133 22.03 -16.56 20.94
CA ALA A 133 22.97 -17.23 21.84
C ALA A 133 23.13 -18.74 21.56
N ASN A 134 22.09 -19.41 21.05
CA ASN A 134 22.10 -20.85 20.80
C ASN A 134 21.21 -21.23 19.59
N PRO A 135 21.60 -20.87 18.36
CA PRO A 135 20.72 -20.95 17.19
C PRO A 135 20.40 -22.38 16.75
N TYR A 136 21.21 -23.35 17.19
CA TYR A 136 21.00 -24.76 16.86
C TYR A 136 19.97 -25.46 17.78
N ASN A 137 19.67 -24.88 18.95
CA ASN A 137 18.78 -25.50 19.93
C ASN A 137 17.59 -24.61 20.33
N VAL A 138 17.60 -23.34 19.94
CA VAL A 138 16.51 -22.40 20.21
C VAL A 138 16.04 -21.85 18.88
N ASP A 139 14.88 -22.27 18.40
CA ASP A 139 14.27 -21.72 17.20
C ASP A 139 13.64 -20.35 17.46
N LEU A 140 13.64 -19.49 16.44
CA LEU A 140 12.78 -18.32 16.44
C LEU A 140 11.31 -18.75 16.40
N LYS A 141 10.45 -18.00 17.09
CA LYS A 141 9.00 -18.23 17.01
C LYS A 141 8.54 -18.01 15.58
N VAL A 142 7.90 -19.02 14.97
CA VAL A 142 7.29 -18.89 13.65
C VAL A 142 5.78 -18.90 13.81
N THR A 143 5.13 -17.80 13.44
CA THR A 143 3.67 -17.70 13.39
C THR A 143 3.25 -17.41 11.96
N ARG A 144 2.43 -18.30 11.40
CA ARG A 144 1.95 -18.23 10.01
C ARG A 144 0.53 -17.68 9.89
N ASP A 145 -0.03 -17.24 11.01
CA ASP A 145 -1.39 -16.72 11.07
C ASP A 145 -1.47 -15.30 10.49
N SER A 146 -2.56 -15.01 9.77
CA SER A 146 -2.78 -13.72 9.13
C SER A 146 -2.96 -12.59 10.15
N GLU A 147 -3.37 -12.86 11.39
CA GLU A 147 -3.51 -11.86 12.46
C GLU A 147 -2.19 -11.13 12.73
N LEU A 148 -1.05 -11.80 12.55
CA LEU A 148 0.26 -11.15 12.68
C LEU A 148 0.45 -10.05 11.63
N CYS A 149 -0.01 -10.28 10.40
CA CYS A 149 -0.03 -9.26 9.35
C CYS A 149 -1.07 -8.17 9.66
N GLY A 150 -2.21 -8.57 10.22
CA GLY A 150 -3.31 -7.71 10.67
C GLY A 150 -2.92 -6.71 11.76
N LYS A 151 -1.80 -6.88 12.47
CA LYS A 151 -1.27 -5.84 13.38
C LYS A 151 -1.05 -4.49 12.66
N CYS A 152 -0.70 -4.54 11.38
CA CYS A 152 -0.35 -3.37 10.57
C CYS A 152 -1.23 -3.21 9.33
N HIS A 153 -1.63 -4.32 8.71
CA HIS A 153 -2.40 -4.36 7.46
C HIS A 153 -3.92 -4.48 7.71
N ARG A 154 -4.40 -3.85 8.79
CA ARG A 154 -5.81 -3.76 9.14
C ARG A 154 -6.18 -2.32 9.48
N ARG A 155 -7.47 -2.00 9.35
CA ARG A 155 -8.10 -0.87 10.02
C ARG A 155 -9.33 -1.27 10.79
N GLY A 156 -9.33 -0.91 12.08
CA GLY A 156 -10.50 -1.00 12.94
C GLY A 156 -11.30 -2.31 12.81
N ASP A 157 -12.54 -2.16 12.36
CA ASP A 157 -13.52 -3.21 12.19
C ASP A 157 -13.32 -3.93 10.84
N VAL A 158 -12.85 -5.19 10.86
CA VAL A 158 -12.57 -6.02 9.67
C VAL A 158 -13.78 -6.23 8.76
N THR A 159 -14.98 -5.99 9.27
CA THR A 159 -16.22 -6.09 8.50
C THR A 159 -16.51 -4.84 7.67
N LYS A 160 -15.66 -3.82 7.75
CA LYS A 160 -15.79 -2.54 7.04
C LYS A 160 -14.46 -2.12 6.43
N ILE A 161 -14.41 -2.10 5.10
CA ILE A 161 -13.24 -1.62 4.36
C ILE A 161 -13.49 -0.16 3.97
N GLU A 162 -12.78 0.78 4.58
CA GLU A 162 -13.04 2.21 4.49
C GLU A 162 -12.47 2.85 3.21
N ALA A 163 -13.27 3.69 2.57
CA ALA A 163 -12.80 4.62 1.55
C ALA A 163 -12.37 5.93 2.22
N ARG A 164 -11.20 6.46 1.83
CA ARG A 164 -10.68 7.69 2.47
C ARG A 164 -9.99 8.67 1.53
N THR A 165 -9.47 8.20 0.40
CA THR A 165 -8.79 9.06 -0.58
C THR A 165 -9.68 9.17 -1.82
N GLY A 166 -10.79 9.92 -1.77
CA GLY A 166 -11.76 9.92 -2.88
C GLY A 166 -12.31 8.50 -3.12
N PRO A 167 -12.45 8.02 -4.37
CA PRO A 167 -12.94 6.67 -4.66
C PRO A 167 -11.82 5.63 -4.52
N PHE A 168 -11.05 5.67 -3.44
CA PHE A 168 -9.98 4.72 -3.16
C PHE A 168 -10.09 4.23 -1.71
N VAL A 169 -9.87 2.93 -1.53
CA VAL A 169 -9.71 2.32 -0.22
C VAL A 169 -8.48 2.91 0.46
N ASP A 170 -8.54 3.12 1.77
CA ASP A 170 -7.39 3.60 2.52
C ASP A 170 -6.25 2.56 2.50
N HIS A 171 -5.02 3.04 2.57
CA HIS A 171 -3.88 2.15 2.69
C HIS A 171 -3.94 1.34 3.98
N ARG A 172 -3.46 0.09 3.86
CA ARG A 172 -3.30 -0.94 4.89
C ARG A 172 -4.55 -1.75 5.27
N GLU A 173 -5.46 -1.97 4.34
CA GLU A 173 -6.68 -2.76 4.60
C GLU A 173 -6.65 -4.14 3.93
N GLN A 174 -5.49 -4.63 3.50
CA GLN A 174 -5.40 -5.92 2.80
C GLN A 174 -5.89 -7.10 3.65
N TYR A 175 -5.73 -7.02 4.97
CA TYR A 175 -6.30 -8.01 5.89
C TYR A 175 -7.83 -7.98 5.83
N ASP A 176 -8.41 -6.78 5.88
CA ASP A 176 -9.86 -6.54 5.85
C ASP A 176 -10.46 -6.99 4.51
N GLU A 177 -9.79 -6.64 3.39
CA GLU A 177 -10.13 -7.08 2.04
C GLU A 177 -10.14 -8.60 1.91
N LEU A 178 -9.07 -9.27 2.36
CA LEU A 178 -8.98 -10.73 2.30
C LEU A 178 -10.07 -11.38 3.16
N TYR A 179 -10.30 -10.85 4.36
CA TYR A 179 -11.33 -11.32 5.30
C TYR A 179 -12.74 -11.28 4.69
N GLN A 180 -13.05 -10.26 3.91
CA GLN A 180 -14.35 -10.16 3.21
C GLN A 180 -14.40 -10.90 1.87
N SER A 181 -13.26 -11.34 1.36
CA SER A 181 -13.18 -12.02 0.07
C SER A 181 -13.59 -13.49 0.16
N LYS A 182 -13.78 -14.13 -1.01
CA LYS A 182 -13.93 -15.60 -1.09
C LYS A 182 -12.67 -16.37 -0.68
N HIS A 183 -11.54 -15.70 -0.51
CA HIS A 183 -10.28 -16.28 -0.06
C HIS A 183 -10.05 -16.14 1.45
N LEU A 184 -11.07 -15.84 2.27
CA LEU A 184 -10.92 -15.65 3.72
C LEU A 184 -10.23 -16.81 4.45
N ALA A 185 -10.34 -18.04 3.92
CA ALA A 185 -9.71 -19.23 4.49
C ALA A 185 -8.21 -19.34 4.18
N LEU A 186 -7.71 -18.58 3.20
CA LEU A 186 -6.29 -18.54 2.85
C LEU A 186 -5.54 -17.58 3.77
N LYS A 187 -4.27 -17.89 4.02
CA LYS A 187 -3.37 -17.06 4.82
C LYS A 187 -2.51 -16.19 3.92
N CYS A 188 -2.08 -15.03 4.42
CA CYS A 188 -1.21 -14.13 3.66
C CYS A 188 0.04 -14.85 3.14
N VAL A 189 0.61 -15.74 3.96
CA VAL A 189 1.83 -16.51 3.66
C VAL A 189 1.62 -17.68 2.70
N ASP A 190 0.38 -18.04 2.37
CA ASP A 190 0.10 -19.03 1.33
C ASP A 190 0.40 -18.45 -0.06
N CYS A 191 0.24 -17.13 -0.21
CA CYS A 191 0.55 -16.41 -1.43
C CYS A 191 1.85 -15.61 -1.33
N HIS A 192 2.21 -15.01 -0.20
CA HIS A 192 3.38 -14.13 -0.09
C HIS A 192 4.54 -14.72 0.70
N ASN A 193 5.77 -14.33 0.33
CA ASN A 193 6.94 -14.57 1.15
C ASN A 193 7.08 -13.41 2.17
N PRO A 194 6.95 -13.65 3.49
CA PRO A 194 7.03 -12.57 4.48
C PRO A 194 8.44 -11.97 4.61
N HIS A 195 9.48 -12.65 4.10
CA HIS A 195 10.86 -12.16 4.13
C HIS A 195 11.25 -11.30 2.92
N LEU A 196 10.36 -11.16 1.93
CA LEU A 196 10.63 -10.39 0.71
C LEU A 196 9.50 -9.40 0.45
N GLY A 197 9.84 -8.12 0.37
CA GLY A 197 8.86 -7.07 0.09
C GLY A 197 8.31 -7.17 -1.34
N VAL A 198 7.00 -6.98 -1.49
CA VAL A 198 6.34 -6.99 -2.81
C VAL A 198 6.95 -5.96 -3.76
N VAL A 199 7.31 -4.77 -3.27
CA VAL A 199 7.96 -3.73 -4.09
C VAL A 199 9.35 -4.15 -4.55
N GLN A 200 10.15 -4.75 -3.66
CA GLN A 200 11.48 -5.27 -3.99
C GLN A 200 11.39 -6.31 -5.11
N LEU A 201 10.42 -7.24 -5.01
CA LEU A 201 10.21 -8.26 -6.04
C LEU A 201 9.79 -7.64 -7.38
N ARG A 202 8.86 -6.66 -7.37
CA ARG A 202 8.46 -5.94 -8.60
C ARG A 202 9.63 -5.25 -9.28
N GLN A 203 10.47 -4.56 -8.52
CA GLN A 203 11.64 -3.85 -9.06
C GLN A 203 12.70 -4.81 -9.59
N ALA A 204 12.84 -5.99 -9.00
CA ALA A 204 13.69 -7.05 -9.50
C ALA A 204 13.04 -7.83 -10.68
N ASN A 205 11.85 -7.43 -11.15
CA ASN A 205 11.05 -8.16 -12.14
C ASN A 205 10.84 -9.64 -11.77
N LYS A 206 10.61 -9.91 -10.49
CA LYS A 206 10.36 -11.24 -9.94
C LYS A 206 8.90 -11.40 -9.54
N GLN A 207 8.46 -12.65 -9.49
CA GLN A 207 7.13 -13.00 -9.02
C GLN A 207 6.91 -12.51 -7.59
N THR A 208 5.78 -11.83 -7.35
CA THR A 208 5.45 -11.25 -6.04
C THR A 208 4.74 -12.22 -5.11
N THR A 209 4.32 -13.36 -5.63
CA THR A 209 3.68 -14.44 -4.89
C THR A 209 4.49 -15.72 -5.00
N ARG A 210 4.42 -16.59 -3.99
CA ARG A 210 4.96 -17.95 -4.01
C ARG A 210 4.03 -18.91 -4.75
N THR A 211 2.72 -18.75 -4.53
CA THR A 211 1.66 -19.51 -5.18
C THR A 211 0.98 -18.61 -6.23
N THR A 212 0.79 -19.13 -7.43
CA THR A 212 0.10 -18.45 -8.52
C THR A 212 -1.37 -18.84 -8.57
N CYS A 213 -2.22 -17.98 -9.14
CA CYS A 213 -3.66 -18.21 -9.22
C CYS A 213 -4.01 -19.52 -9.95
N ASP A 214 -3.30 -19.81 -11.05
CA ASP A 214 -3.48 -20.99 -11.90
C ASP A 214 -3.11 -22.32 -11.22
N THR A 215 -2.39 -22.29 -10.09
CA THR A 215 -2.15 -23.50 -9.28
C THR A 215 -3.47 -24.07 -8.74
N CYS A 216 -4.41 -23.21 -8.36
CA CYS A 216 -5.74 -23.62 -7.89
C CYS A 216 -6.83 -23.43 -8.96
N HIS A 217 -6.74 -22.34 -9.73
CA HIS A 217 -7.68 -21.95 -10.80
C HIS A 217 -7.20 -22.40 -12.18
N PHE A 218 -6.77 -23.66 -12.30
CA PHE A 218 -6.19 -24.20 -13.53
C PHE A 218 -7.21 -24.33 -14.67
N LYS A 219 -8.51 -24.42 -14.36
CA LYS A 219 -9.57 -24.47 -15.38
C LYS A 219 -9.73 -23.09 -16.01
N GLU A 220 -9.80 -22.06 -15.19
CA GLU A 220 -9.91 -20.66 -15.60
C GLU A 220 -8.65 -20.22 -16.35
N ALA A 221 -7.47 -20.64 -15.90
CA ALA A 221 -6.20 -20.34 -16.56
C ALA A 221 -6.11 -20.91 -17.99
N ARG A 222 -6.84 -21.99 -18.29
CA ARG A 222 -6.92 -22.57 -19.64
C ARG A 222 -7.92 -21.84 -20.54
N GLN A 223 -8.76 -20.98 -19.98
CA GLN A 223 -9.85 -20.31 -20.69
C GLN A 223 -9.59 -18.80 -20.72
N GLN A 224 -9.26 -18.29 -21.90
CA GLN A 224 -9.13 -16.87 -22.15
C GLN A 224 -10.09 -16.49 -23.29
N ALA A 225 -11.25 -15.92 -22.94
CA ALA A 225 -12.29 -15.60 -23.92
C ALA A 225 -11.84 -14.56 -24.95
N SER A 226 -10.80 -13.76 -24.66
CA SER A 226 -10.30 -12.69 -25.52
C SER A 226 -8.92 -12.99 -26.09
N ALA A 227 -8.84 -13.22 -27.41
CA ALA A 227 -7.56 -13.35 -28.11
C ALA A 227 -6.68 -12.09 -27.95
N ALA A 228 -7.29 -10.90 -27.89
CA ALA A 228 -6.58 -9.66 -27.64
C ALA A 228 -5.93 -9.64 -26.24
N HIS A 229 -6.61 -10.17 -25.21
CA HIS A 229 -6.02 -10.23 -23.86
C HIS A 229 -4.86 -11.23 -23.81
N THR A 230 -4.95 -12.34 -24.53
CA THR A 230 -3.81 -13.26 -24.70
C THR A 230 -2.63 -12.57 -25.38
N ALA A 231 -2.88 -11.85 -26.49
CA ALA A 231 -1.84 -11.19 -27.28
C ALA A 231 -1.04 -10.16 -26.47
N VAL A 232 -1.72 -9.42 -25.58
CA VAL A 232 -1.07 -8.42 -24.71
C VAL A 232 -0.72 -8.96 -23.32
N LYS A 233 -0.87 -10.27 -23.10
CA LYS A 233 -0.51 -10.99 -21.86
C LYS A 233 -1.17 -10.38 -20.60
N VAL A 234 -2.47 -10.07 -20.67
CA VAL A 234 -3.23 -9.64 -19.49
C VAL A 234 -3.13 -10.71 -18.40
N GLN A 235 -2.78 -10.30 -17.17
CA GLN A 235 -2.62 -11.20 -16.04
C GLN A 235 -3.90 -11.27 -15.20
N CYS A 236 -4.09 -12.35 -14.44
CA CYS A 236 -5.24 -12.51 -13.54
C CYS A 236 -5.43 -11.29 -12.62
N ILE A 237 -4.31 -10.80 -12.07
CA ILE A 237 -4.27 -9.66 -11.15
C ILE A 237 -4.69 -8.34 -11.79
N ASP A 238 -4.74 -8.22 -13.12
CA ASP A 238 -5.11 -6.97 -13.78
C ASP A 238 -6.61 -6.71 -13.69
N CYS A 239 -7.45 -7.75 -13.68
CA CYS A 239 -8.89 -7.65 -13.47
C CYS A 239 -9.32 -8.04 -12.05
N HIS A 240 -8.68 -9.06 -11.47
CA HIS A 240 -9.07 -9.62 -10.16
C HIS A 240 -8.34 -9.00 -8.97
N MET A 241 -7.29 -8.20 -9.20
CA MET A 241 -6.64 -7.43 -8.13
C MET A 241 -6.32 -6.01 -8.63
N PRO A 242 -7.34 -5.25 -9.06
CA PRO A 242 -7.12 -3.92 -9.59
C PRO A 242 -6.54 -3.00 -8.51
N ARG A 243 -5.96 -1.88 -8.95
CA ARG A 243 -5.34 -0.93 -8.02
C ARG A 243 -6.40 -0.03 -7.37
N LEU A 244 -7.15 -0.58 -6.41
CA LEU A 244 -8.26 0.11 -5.70
C LEU A 244 -7.82 0.97 -4.52
N ILE A 245 -6.56 0.88 -4.12
CA ILE A 245 -6.06 1.49 -2.88
C ILE A 245 -5.21 2.70 -3.23
N GLY A 246 -5.40 3.78 -2.47
CA GLY A 246 -4.68 5.04 -2.64
C GLY A 246 -3.87 5.40 -1.41
N SER A 247 -2.62 4.97 -1.38
CA SER A 247 -1.67 5.27 -0.30
C SER A 247 -0.95 6.60 -0.45
N SER A 248 -1.02 7.26 -1.61
CA SER A 248 -0.31 8.51 -1.93
C SER A 248 -1.21 9.47 -2.71
N ALA A 249 -0.74 10.70 -2.93
CA ALA A 249 -1.44 11.64 -3.82
C ALA A 249 -1.27 11.28 -5.31
N SER A 250 -0.38 10.31 -5.64
CA SER A 250 -0.08 9.87 -7.00
C SER A 250 -1.07 8.82 -7.50
N VAL A 251 -2.37 9.07 -7.39
CA VAL A 251 -3.45 8.20 -7.87
C VAL A 251 -4.35 8.93 -8.87
N ASP A 252 -5.11 8.19 -9.66
CA ASP A 252 -6.01 8.76 -10.67
C ASP A 252 -7.37 8.05 -10.68
N ALA A 253 -8.37 8.70 -10.09
CA ALA A 253 -9.73 8.19 -10.03
C ALA A 253 -10.38 8.09 -11.42
N ALA A 254 -10.12 9.05 -12.31
CA ALA A 254 -10.68 9.06 -13.67
C ALA A 254 -10.13 7.90 -14.53
N LYS A 255 -8.96 7.37 -14.15
CA LYS A 255 -8.33 6.21 -14.79
C LYS A 255 -8.47 4.91 -13.99
N PHE A 256 -9.22 4.90 -12.88
CA PHE A 256 -9.35 3.73 -12.01
C PHE A 256 -7.98 3.16 -11.58
N ALA A 257 -7.05 4.04 -11.23
CA ALA A 257 -5.64 3.69 -11.04
C ALA A 257 -5.08 4.20 -9.71
N GLY A 258 -5.06 3.31 -8.72
CA GLY A 258 -4.42 3.52 -7.42
C GLY A 258 -2.94 3.12 -7.42
N ASP A 259 -2.38 2.90 -6.23
CA ASP A 259 -0.97 2.54 -6.05
C ASP A 259 -0.75 1.14 -5.43
N ILE A 260 -1.77 0.59 -4.77
CA ILE A 260 -1.75 -0.78 -4.22
C ILE A 260 -2.90 -1.59 -4.81
N ARG A 261 -2.65 -2.90 -5.02
CA ARG A 261 -3.62 -3.86 -5.55
C ARG A 261 -4.53 -4.37 -4.44
N SER A 262 -5.81 -4.53 -4.76
CA SER A 262 -6.81 -5.05 -3.83
C SER A 262 -6.71 -6.56 -3.64
N HIS A 263 -7.18 -7.01 -2.47
CA HIS A 263 -7.35 -8.41 -2.09
C HIS A 263 -8.84 -8.80 -2.01
N VAL A 264 -9.74 -8.06 -2.67
CA VAL A 264 -11.01 -8.62 -3.12
C VAL A 264 -10.86 -9.13 -4.55
N PHE A 265 -11.22 -10.38 -4.81
CA PHE A 265 -10.86 -11.09 -6.04
C PHE A 265 -12.02 -11.33 -7.00
N ALA A 266 -13.19 -11.68 -6.45
CA ALA A 266 -14.35 -12.03 -7.26
C ALA A 266 -14.88 -10.77 -7.96
N ILE A 267 -15.11 -10.85 -9.26
CA ILE A 267 -15.73 -9.77 -10.05
C ILE A 267 -17.24 -9.99 -10.02
N ASP A 268 -18.01 -8.95 -9.73
CA ASP A 268 -19.46 -8.95 -9.94
C ASP A 268 -19.76 -8.47 -11.37
N PRO A 269 -20.26 -9.34 -12.28
CA PRO A 269 -20.53 -8.97 -13.66
C PRO A 269 -21.72 -8.03 -13.84
N GLU A 270 -22.49 -7.73 -12.79
CA GLU A 270 -23.62 -6.79 -12.84
C GLU A 270 -23.31 -5.43 -12.22
N ALA A 271 -22.31 -5.36 -11.34
CA ALA A 271 -21.92 -4.13 -10.65
C ALA A 271 -20.84 -3.35 -11.42
N THR A 272 -21.07 -2.05 -11.64
CA THR A 272 -20.04 -1.14 -12.15
C THR A 272 -19.29 -0.45 -11.02
N ALA A 273 -20.02 0.05 -10.02
CA ALA A 273 -19.48 0.72 -8.85
C ALA A 273 -18.68 -0.23 -7.92
N GLN A 274 -17.70 0.33 -7.21
CA GLN A 274 -16.83 -0.40 -6.30
C GLN A 274 -17.10 -0.11 -4.82
N PHE A 275 -17.85 0.95 -4.54
CA PHE A 275 -18.14 1.44 -3.21
C PHE A 275 -19.65 1.47 -2.98
N THR A 276 -20.05 1.45 -1.71
CA THR A 276 -21.44 1.68 -1.29
C THR A 276 -21.98 3.00 -1.85
N ALA A 277 -23.31 3.14 -1.91
CA ALA A 277 -23.95 4.33 -2.47
C ALA A 277 -23.54 5.64 -1.75
N ASP A 278 -23.20 5.57 -0.46
CA ASP A 278 -22.66 6.70 0.31
C ASP A 278 -21.15 6.90 0.16
N GLY A 279 -20.48 6.04 -0.62
CA GLY A 279 -19.06 6.08 -0.94
C GLY A 279 -18.14 5.71 0.22
N LYS A 280 -18.67 5.24 1.35
CA LYS A 280 -17.86 5.03 2.57
C LYS A 280 -17.15 3.69 2.63
N PHE A 281 -17.72 2.65 2.03
CA PHE A 281 -17.21 1.30 2.17
C PHE A 281 -17.01 0.61 0.83
N LEU A 282 -16.00 -0.24 0.76
CA LEU A 282 -15.78 -1.13 -0.39
C LEU A 282 -16.89 -2.19 -0.46
N ILE A 283 -17.34 -2.50 -1.67
CA ILE A 283 -18.13 -3.70 -1.95
C ILE A 283 -17.17 -4.89 -2.07
N SER A 284 -17.45 -6.01 -1.39
CA SER A 284 -16.55 -7.18 -1.29
C SER A 284 -16.32 -7.95 -2.61
N GLN A 285 -16.84 -7.44 -3.73
CA GLN A 285 -16.59 -7.91 -5.10
C GLN A 285 -16.10 -6.74 -5.95
N VAL A 286 -15.24 -7.03 -6.91
CA VAL A 286 -14.69 -6.04 -7.83
C VAL A 286 -15.77 -5.62 -8.82
N GLY A 287 -16.04 -4.32 -8.88
CA GLY A 287 -16.92 -3.72 -9.88
C GLY A 287 -16.23 -3.58 -11.24
N LEU A 288 -17.01 -3.62 -12.32
CA LEU A 288 -16.50 -3.59 -13.70
C LEU A 288 -15.73 -2.32 -14.07
N ASP A 289 -16.00 -1.20 -13.39
CA ASP A 289 -15.22 0.02 -13.59
C ASP A 289 -13.75 -0.24 -13.25
N TRP A 290 -13.47 -0.92 -12.15
CA TRP A 290 -12.10 -1.19 -11.75
C TRP A 290 -11.50 -2.43 -12.38
N ALA A 291 -12.31 -3.44 -12.69
CA ALA A 291 -11.83 -4.63 -13.39
C ALA A 291 -11.48 -4.37 -14.86
N CYS A 292 -12.13 -3.40 -15.51
CA CYS A 292 -12.04 -3.22 -16.97
C CYS A 292 -11.61 -1.80 -17.38
N LYS A 293 -12.15 -0.76 -16.74
CA LYS A 293 -11.98 0.63 -17.18
C LYS A 293 -10.62 1.24 -16.81
N SER A 294 -9.74 0.51 -16.12
CA SER A 294 -8.32 0.89 -16.07
C SER A 294 -7.64 0.85 -17.45
N CYS A 295 -8.23 0.11 -18.40
CA CYS A 295 -7.73 -0.02 -19.78
C CYS A 295 -8.76 0.47 -20.81
N HIS A 296 -10.04 0.13 -20.63
CA HIS A 296 -11.12 0.34 -21.60
C HIS A 296 -11.84 1.70 -21.48
N ILE A 297 -11.06 2.78 -21.32
CA ILE A 297 -11.55 4.16 -21.23
C ILE A 297 -10.98 5.03 -22.35
N GLN A 298 -11.57 6.20 -22.55
CA GLN A 298 -11.03 7.19 -23.47
C GLN A 298 -9.60 7.58 -23.06
N GLY A 299 -8.65 7.50 -23.99
CA GLY A 299 -7.22 7.71 -23.72
C GLY A 299 -6.55 6.58 -22.92
N GLY A 300 -7.26 5.47 -22.68
CA GLY A 300 -6.72 4.24 -22.09
C GLY A 300 -5.87 3.43 -23.07
N LYS A 301 -5.41 2.27 -22.61
CA LYS A 301 -4.53 1.38 -23.39
C LYS A 301 -5.26 0.40 -24.30
N ALA A 302 -6.58 0.36 -24.24
CA ALA A 302 -7.43 -0.54 -25.01
C ALA A 302 -8.60 0.22 -25.64
N SER A 303 -9.33 -0.45 -26.55
CA SER A 303 -10.54 0.13 -27.13
C SER A 303 -11.57 0.45 -26.06
N VAL A 304 -12.23 1.60 -26.19
CA VAL A 304 -13.29 2.03 -25.28
C VAL A 304 -14.44 1.03 -25.32
N LYS A 305 -15.01 0.70 -24.16
CA LYS A 305 -16.15 -0.19 -24.01
C LYS A 305 -17.27 0.45 -23.21
N THR A 306 -18.49 0.22 -23.66
CA THR A 306 -19.71 0.59 -22.94
C THR A 306 -19.96 -0.36 -21.77
N ASP A 307 -20.72 0.08 -20.77
CA ASP A 307 -21.07 -0.76 -19.62
C ASP A 307 -21.80 -2.04 -20.04
N ALA A 308 -22.67 -1.94 -21.05
CA ALA A 308 -23.38 -3.10 -21.60
C ALA A 308 -22.42 -4.14 -22.21
N GLU A 309 -21.42 -3.70 -22.97
CA GLU A 309 -20.38 -4.59 -23.50
C GLU A 309 -19.55 -5.22 -22.38
N LEU A 310 -19.17 -4.45 -21.36
CA LEU A 310 -18.40 -4.94 -20.22
C LEU A 310 -19.17 -6.00 -19.43
N LYS A 311 -20.45 -5.75 -19.10
CA LYS A 311 -21.33 -6.70 -18.42
C LYS A 311 -21.51 -7.98 -19.23
N ALA A 312 -21.81 -7.85 -20.53
CA ALA A 312 -21.95 -9.00 -21.41
C ALA A 312 -20.66 -9.82 -21.48
N ARG A 313 -19.50 -9.15 -21.47
CA ARG A 313 -18.19 -9.81 -21.55
C ARG A 313 -17.74 -10.45 -20.26
N ALA A 314 -18.07 -9.87 -19.11
CA ALA A 314 -17.68 -10.39 -17.79
C ALA A 314 -18.38 -11.72 -17.46
N LYS A 315 -19.61 -11.91 -17.96
CA LYS A 315 -20.35 -13.17 -17.79
C LYS A 315 -19.63 -14.32 -18.48
N ASN A 316 -19.43 -15.41 -17.74
CA ASN A 316 -18.85 -16.66 -18.25
C ASN A 316 -17.50 -16.47 -18.97
N TYR A 317 -16.72 -15.46 -18.57
CA TYR A 317 -15.46 -15.11 -19.24
C TYR A 317 -14.45 -16.27 -19.29
N HIS A 318 -14.47 -17.14 -18.28
CA HIS A 318 -13.62 -18.33 -18.18
C HIS A 318 -14.37 -19.64 -18.47
N ALA A 319 -15.60 -19.58 -19.03
CA ALA A 319 -16.31 -20.79 -19.41
C ALA A 319 -15.61 -21.49 -20.58
N PRO A 320 -15.62 -22.84 -20.63
CA PRO A 320 -15.16 -23.58 -21.79
C PRO A 320 -15.91 -23.12 -23.05
N LYS A 321 -15.17 -22.97 -24.15
CA LYS A 321 -15.74 -22.78 -25.49
C LYS A 321 -16.38 -24.05 -26.00
#